data_AF-E9RRH0-F1
#
_entry.id   AF-E9RRH0-F1
#
_cell.length_a   1.000
_cell.length_b   1.000
_cell.length_c   1.000
_cell.angle_alpha   90.00
_cell.angle_beta   90.00
_cell.angle_gamma   90.00
#
_symmetry.space_group_name_H-M   'P 1'
#
loop_
_entity.id
_entity.type
_entity.pdbx_description
1 polymer ?
#
loop_
_entity_poly.entity_id
_entity_poly.type
_entity_poly.pdbx_seq_one_letter_code
_entity_poly.pdbx_strand_id
1 'polypeptide(L)'
;MIGPFAWLQIPEKELEQMLSEYLDMMKDEKNVELLRTLKVYLENNMNFSVTAEKMYVHINTIRKRIDKLDRMLQIDWDSYISRLKIEILLQFLEL
;
A
#
# COMPACT_ATOMS: atom_id res chain seq x y z
N MET A 1 -24.95 9.67 2.27
CA MET A 1 -23.99 10.38 3.15
C MET A 1 -22.79 10.75 2.28
N ILE A 2 -22.44 12.02 2.11
CA ILE A 2 -21.26 12.40 1.31
C ILE A 2 -20.05 12.31 2.25
N GLY A 3 -19.54 11.10 2.44
CA GLY A 3 -18.30 10.87 3.18
C GLY A 3 -17.09 11.31 2.37
N PRO A 4 -15.90 11.40 2.99
CA PRO A 4 -14.64 11.75 2.30
C PRO A 4 -14.35 10.89 1.07
N PHE A 5 -14.87 9.67 1.00
CA PHE A 5 -14.74 8.76 -0.15
C PHE A 5 -15.49 9.24 -1.41
N ALA A 6 -16.58 9.98 -1.26
CA ALA A 6 -17.30 10.57 -2.39
C ALA A 6 -16.47 11.67 -3.08
N TRP A 7 -15.66 12.42 -2.32
CA TRP A 7 -14.72 13.41 -2.88
C TRP A 7 -13.53 12.76 -3.57
N LEU A 8 -13.13 11.57 -3.13
CA LEU A 8 -12.10 10.77 -3.77
C LEU A 8 -12.61 10.01 -5.01
N GLN A 9 -13.89 10.16 -5.36
CA GLN A 9 -14.55 9.41 -6.44
C GLN A 9 -14.40 7.89 -6.27
N ILE A 10 -14.38 7.41 -5.02
CA ILE A 10 -14.33 5.97 -4.72
C ILE A 10 -15.76 5.54 -4.38
N PRO A 11 -16.43 4.74 -5.22
CA PRO A 11 -17.67 4.08 -4.84
C PRO A 11 -17.42 3.20 -3.62
N GLU A 12 -18.32 3.23 -2.64
CA GLU A 12 -18.20 2.46 -1.39
C GLU A 12 -17.96 0.96 -1.66
N LYS A 13 -18.62 0.42 -2.68
CA LYS A 13 -18.44 -0.97 -3.14
C LYS A 13 -17.04 -1.25 -3.72
N GLU A 14 -16.42 -0.29 -4.39
CA GLU A 14 -15.04 -0.43 -4.89
C GLU A 14 -14.06 -0.45 -3.71
N LEU A 15 -14.28 0.41 -2.70
CA LEU A 15 -13.48 0.42 -1.48
C LEU A 15 -13.57 -0.90 -0.72
N GLU A 16 -14.78 -1.45 -0.53
CA GLU A 16 -14.99 -2.74 0.13
C GLU A 16 -14.28 -3.88 -0.62
N GLN A 17 -14.36 -3.89 -1.95
CA GLN A 17 -13.71 -4.89 -2.78
C GLN A 17 -12.18 -4.79 -2.68
N MET A 18 -11.63 -3.57 -2.75
CA MET A 18 -10.21 -3.33 -2.56
C MET A 18 -9.77 -3.75 -1.15
N LEU A 19 -10.50 -3.35 -0.10
CA LEU A 19 -10.16 -3.70 1.26
C LEU A 19 -10.16 -5.22 1.47
N SER A 20 -11.12 -5.94 0.89
CA SER A 20 -11.18 -7.41 0.95
C SER A 20 -9.92 -8.06 0.37
N GLU A 21 -9.39 -7.54 -0.74
CA GLU A 21 -8.15 -8.06 -1.35
C GLU A 21 -6.95 -7.90 -0.41
N TYR A 22 -6.81 -6.74 0.24
CA TYR A 22 -5.72 -6.49 1.18
C TYR A 22 -5.87 -7.30 2.47
N LEU A 23 -7.09 -7.48 2.97
CA LEU A 23 -7.38 -8.34 4.12
C LEU A 23 -7.08 -9.81 3.82
N ASP A 24 -7.37 -10.28 2.60
CA ASP A 24 -6.99 -11.62 2.16
C ASP A 24 -5.46 -11.78 2.08
N MET A 25 -4.74 -10.76 1.61
CA MET A 25 -3.28 -10.75 1.65
C MET A 25 -2.73 -10.86 3.08
N MET A 26 -3.37 -10.22 4.06
CA MET A 26 -2.95 -10.28 5.47
C MET A 26 -3.01 -11.69 6.09
N LYS A 27 -3.68 -12.66 5.46
CA LYS A 27 -3.71 -14.05 5.94
C LYS A 27 -2.35 -14.76 5.81
N ASP A 28 -1.43 -14.25 5.00
CA ASP A 28 -0.05 -14.74 4.86
C ASP A 28 0.91 -13.75 5.52
N GLU A 29 1.65 -14.21 6.55
CA GLU A 29 2.66 -13.40 7.25
C GLU A 29 3.70 -12.78 6.30
N LYS A 30 4.05 -13.47 5.20
CA LYS A 30 4.99 -12.93 4.21
C LYS A 30 4.42 -11.72 3.49
N ASN A 31 3.11 -11.69 3.28
CA ASN A 31 2.43 -10.56 2.65
C ASN A 31 2.21 -9.42 3.64
N VAL A 32 2.01 -9.70 4.92
CA VAL A 32 1.97 -8.66 5.96
C VAL A 32 3.25 -7.81 5.94
N GLU A 33 4.42 -8.45 5.87
CA GLU A 33 5.70 -7.74 5.78
C GLU A 33 5.87 -6.94 4.47
N LEU A 34 5.27 -7.41 3.36
CA LEU A 34 5.21 -6.64 2.10
C LEU A 34 4.32 -5.41 2.26
N LEU A 35 3.12 -5.55 2.82
CA LEU A 35 2.20 -4.44 3.06
C LEU A 35 2.78 -3.42 4.05
N ARG A 36 3.51 -3.89 5.08
CA ARG A 36 4.28 -3.02 5.98
C ARG A 36 5.37 -2.27 5.22
N THR A 37 6.09 -2.93 4.31
CA THR A 37 7.07 -2.28 3.44
C THR A 37 6.42 -1.22 2.55
N LEU A 38 5.26 -1.51 1.97
CA LEU A 38 4.48 -0.58 1.14
C LEU A 38 4.08 0.67 1.93
N LYS A 39 3.56 0.48 3.16
CA LYS A 39 3.17 1.57 4.06
C LYS A 39 4.34 2.50 4.34
N VAL A 40 5.47 1.96 4.78
CA VAL A 40 6.67 2.75 5.09
C VAL A 40 7.26 3.39 3.83
N TYR A 41 7.15 2.74 2.67
CA TYR A 41 7.58 3.30 1.39
C TYR A 41 6.77 4.53 0.99
N LEU A 42 5.44 4.46 1.09
CA LEU A 42 4.55 5.59 0.80
C LEU A 42 4.75 6.74 1.80
N GLU A 43 4.82 6.44 3.11
CA GLU A 43 5.12 7.44 4.17
C GLU A 43 6.41 8.22 3.93
N ASN A 44 7.41 7.57 3.31
CA ASN A 44 8.70 8.17 2.99
C ASN A 44 8.75 8.74 1.56
N ASN A 45 7.62 9.13 0.99
CA ASN A 45 7.50 9.68 -0.37
C ASN A 45 8.15 8.80 -1.44
N MET A 46 7.97 7.48 -1.35
CA MET A 46 8.52 6.50 -2.28
C MET A 46 10.05 6.51 -2.37
N ASN A 47 10.73 6.90 -1.28
CA ASN A 47 12.20 6.91 -1.23
C ASN A 47 12.76 5.58 -0.71
N PHE A 48 13.34 4.79 -1.63
CA PHE A 48 13.95 3.51 -1.29
C PHE A 48 15.03 3.56 -0.19
N SER A 49 15.85 4.61 -0.17
CA SER A 49 16.95 4.73 0.78
C SER A 49 16.43 5.00 2.20
N VAL A 50 15.51 5.96 2.32
CA VAL A 50 14.91 6.32 3.62
C VAL A 50 14.06 5.18 4.16
N THR A 51 13.34 4.46 3.30
CA THR A 51 12.57 3.26 3.69
C THR A 51 13.47 2.13 4.16
N ALA A 52 14.58 1.87 3.47
CA ALA A 52 15.55 0.87 3.88
C ALA A 52 16.15 1.18 5.27
N GLU A 53 16.51 2.44 5.50
CA GLU A 53 17.01 2.92 6.80
C GLU A 53 15.95 2.74 7.89
N LYS A 54 14.72 3.23 7.67
CA LYS A 54 13.61 3.15 8.65
C LYS A 54 13.20 1.70 8.97
N MET A 55 13.35 0.78 8.02
CA MET A 55 13.03 -0.63 8.19
C MET A 55 14.23 -1.50 8.61
N TYR A 56 15.42 -0.92 8.78
CA TYR A 56 16.66 -1.64 9.12
C TYR A 56 16.98 -2.81 8.17
N VAL A 57 16.72 -2.64 6.88
CA VAL A 57 17.02 -3.64 5.84
C VAL A 57 17.79 -3.01 4.68
N HIS A 58 18.46 -3.84 3.89
CA HIS A 58 19.18 -3.36 2.72
C HIS A 58 18.24 -2.79 1.65
N ILE A 59 18.65 -1.74 0.93
CA ILE A 59 17.87 -1.09 -0.14
C ILE A 59 17.38 -2.06 -1.23
N ASN A 60 18.21 -3.04 -1.60
CA ASN A 60 17.83 -4.08 -2.57
C ASN A 60 16.68 -4.96 -2.06
N THR A 61 16.54 -5.15 -0.75
CA THR A 61 15.42 -5.87 -0.17
C THR A 61 14.13 -5.07 -0.36
N ILE A 62 14.15 -3.77 -0.08
CA ILE A 62 12.99 -2.89 -0.32
C ILE A 62 12.61 -2.91 -1.80
N ARG A 63 13.57 -2.71 -2.72
CA ARG A 63 13.31 -2.76 -4.17
C ARG A 63 12.60 -4.04 -4.59
N LYS A 64 13.13 -5.21 -4.18
CA LYS A 64 12.51 -6.51 -4.49
C LYS A 64 11.09 -6.65 -3.93
N ARG A 65 10.83 -6.11 -2.74
CA ARG A 65 9.50 -6.14 -2.12
C ARG A 65 8.52 -5.25 -2.87
N ILE A 66 8.93 -4.03 -3.25
CA ILE A 66 8.13 -3.12 -4.07
C ILE A 66 7.88 -3.70 -5.46
N ASP A 67 8.89 -4.27 -6.13
CA ASP A 67 8.73 -4.94 -7.43
C ASP A 67 7.74 -6.13 -7.35
N LYS A 68 7.71 -6.84 -6.21
CA LYS A 68 6.75 -7.92 -5.97
C LYS A 68 5.34 -7.37 -5.77
N LEU A 69 5.19 -6.30 -4.99
CA LEU A 69 3.90 -5.63 -4.77
C LEU A 69 3.34 -5.06 -6.07
N ASP A 70 4.18 -4.45 -6.90
CA ASP A 70 3.80 -3.90 -8.20
C ASP A 70 3.17 -4.97 -9.11
N ARG A 71 3.77 -6.17 -9.15
CA ARG A 71 3.22 -7.30 -9.91
C ARG A 71 1.93 -7.86 -9.33
N MET A 72 1.74 -7.77 -8.01
CA MET A 72 0.57 -8.31 -7.32
C MET A 72 -0.64 -7.37 -7.42
N LEU A 73 -0.40 -6.08 -7.19
CA LEU A 73 -1.45 -5.07 -7.02
C LEU A 73 -1.63 -4.16 -8.25
N GLN A 74 -0.72 -4.24 -9.24
CA GLN A 74 -0.75 -3.44 -10.47
C GLN A 74 -0.94 -1.94 -10.19
N ILE A 75 -0.12 -1.42 -9.28
CA ILE A 75 -0.24 -0.05 -8.77
C ILE A 75 0.19 0.93 -9.85
N ASP A 76 -0.67 1.92 -10.14
CA ASP A 76 -0.25 3.09 -10.90
C ASP A 76 0.49 4.05 -9.96
N TRP A 77 1.83 4.03 -10.04
CA TRP A 77 2.70 4.84 -9.20
C TRP A 77 2.76 6.31 -9.61
N ASP A 78 2.31 6.68 -10.81
CA ASP A 78 2.34 8.06 -11.30
C ASP A 78 1.06 8.81 -10.89
N SER A 79 -0.06 8.09 -10.78
CA SER A 79 -1.33 8.64 -10.31
C SER A 79 -1.34 8.93 -8.80
N TYR A 80 -1.47 10.22 -8.46
CA TYR A 80 -1.67 10.64 -7.06
C TYR A 80 -2.90 9.99 -6.42
N ILE A 81 -3.99 9.86 -7.18
CA ILE A 81 -5.23 9.24 -6.68
C ILE A 81 -4.99 7.76 -6.38
N SER A 82 -4.29 7.05 -7.26
CA SER A 82 -3.91 5.64 -7.04
C SER A 82 -3.10 5.48 -5.75
N ARG A 83 -2.05 6.28 -5.56
CA ARG A 83 -1.24 6.26 -4.32
C ARG A 83 -2.06 6.57 -3.07
N LEU A 84 -2.91 7.59 -3.12
CA LEU A 84 -3.76 7.99 -2.01
C LEU A 84 -4.78 6.91 -1.63
N LYS A 85 -5.38 6.23 -2.62
CA LYS A 85 -6.28 5.08 -2.36
C LYS A 85 -5.56 4.01 -1.53
N ILE A 86 -4.34 3.67 -1.91
CA ILE A 86 -3.53 2.65 -1.23
C ILE A 86 -3.15 3.09 0.18
N GLU A 87 -2.69 4.34 0.35
CA GLU A 87 -2.35 4.87 1.67
C GLU A 87 -3.54 4.79 2.64
N ILE A 88 -4.74 5.18 2.17
CA ILE A 88 -5.97 5.10 2.95
C ILE A 88 -6.29 3.65 3.32
N LEU A 89 -6.23 2.72 2.36
CA LEU A 89 -6.46 1.30 2.62
C LEU A 89 -5.51 0.76 3.69
N LEU A 90 -4.22 1.10 3.60
CA LEU A 90 -3.20 0.68 4.57
C LEU A 90 -3.40 1.26 5.97
N GLN A 91 -4.15 2.36 6.15
CA GLN A 91 -4.52 2.87 7.48
C GLN A 91 -5.59 2.01 8.16
N PHE A 92 -6.42 1.30 7.39
CA PHE A 92 -7.42 0.38 7.92
C PHE A 92 -6.83 -1.00 8.28
N LEU A 93 -5.61 -1.27 7.83
CA LEU A 93 -4.89 -2.50 8.15
C LEU A 93 -4.04 -2.26 9.41
N GLU A 94 -4.21 -3.10 10.43
CA GLU A 94 -3.43 -3.06 11.68
C GLU A 94 -1.99 -3.61 11.47
N LEU A 95 -1.20 -2.94 10.63
CA LEU A 95 0.16 -3.33 10.18
C LEU A 95 1.31 -2.92 11.11
#